data_AF-A0A0M9BID7-F1
#
_entry.id   AF-A0A0M9BID7-F1
#
_cell.length_a   1.000
_cell.length_b   1.000
_cell.length_c   1.000
_cell.angle_alpha   90.00
_cell.angle_beta   90.00
_cell.angle_gamma   90.00
#
_symmetry.space_group_name_H-M   'P 1'
#
loop_
_entity.id
_entity.type
_entity.pdbx_description
1 polymer ?
#
loop_
_entity_poly.entity_id
_entity_poly.type
_entity_poly.pdbx_seq_one_letter_code
_entity_poly.pdbx_strand_id
1 'polypeptide(L)'
;MNPISPASKSSFTPGSQVSSRDKEIQGLMQQKVRLNEEVQAVKSNDELDTKTKAARIKSLTSSITQIDTQIAQIKAEEMEEKNKLKQPEKAKEQQPQRNDEAQTPSMDHLIKHSQTYDQLGKLVGLRDRMNSSIQTIEGETKFDRLVLDINAGAGKSMMLENAERTVFQKKREIVQNISSQMSKVGQKIGDLMKEIHQPTPKESVSSPAPSSSAEKENQEVVEGNKAENKSKISNATQNDKDPGKVQDTQSNASPAPSFTSLDIRV
;
A
#
# COMPACT_ATOMS: atom_id res chain seq x y z
N MET A 1 48.72 -46.00 28.67
CA MET A 1 47.30 -45.61 28.53
C MET A 1 47.10 -44.37 29.39
N ASN A 2 46.66 -43.26 28.81
CA ASN A 2 46.42 -42.01 29.55
C ASN A 2 44.91 -41.80 29.70
N PRO A 3 44.37 -41.50 30.89
CA PRO A 3 43.00 -41.03 31.03
C PRO A 3 42.90 -39.58 30.55
N ILE A 4 41.85 -39.29 29.78
CA ILE A 4 41.58 -37.98 29.19
C ILE A 4 40.81 -37.13 30.22
N SER A 5 41.25 -35.89 30.45
CA SER A 5 40.55 -34.93 31.31
C SER A 5 39.11 -34.67 30.81
N PRO A 6 38.11 -34.58 31.70
CA PRO A 6 36.75 -34.25 31.28
C PRO A 6 36.72 -32.81 30.75
N ALA A 7 36.27 -32.64 29.51
CA ALA A 7 36.11 -31.33 28.90
C ALA A 7 35.13 -30.47 29.72
N SER A 8 35.50 -29.20 29.94
CA SER A 8 34.68 -28.22 30.65
C SER A 8 33.28 -28.16 30.04
N LYS A 9 32.25 -28.36 30.88
CA LYS A 9 30.87 -28.09 30.48
C LYS A 9 30.75 -26.61 30.13
N SER A 10 30.60 -26.32 28.84
CA SER A 10 30.26 -24.97 28.37
C SER A 10 28.93 -24.58 28.99
N SER A 11 28.98 -23.66 29.96
CA SER A 11 27.80 -23.06 30.57
C SER A 11 27.16 -22.10 29.56
N PHE A 12 26.34 -22.65 28.66
CA PHE A 12 25.46 -21.84 27.83
C PHE A 12 24.51 -21.07 28.76
N THR A 13 24.66 -19.75 28.83
CA THR A 13 23.78 -18.85 29.59
C THR A 13 22.65 -18.36 28.70
N PRO A 14 21.42 -18.90 28.80
CA PRO A 14 20.26 -18.36 28.11
C PRO A 14 19.76 -17.12 28.89
N GLY A 15 20.49 -16.01 28.75
CA GLY A 15 20.25 -14.78 29.48
C GLY A 15 20.20 -13.60 28.53
N SER A 16 19.10 -13.44 27.80
CA SER A 16 18.84 -12.21 27.03
C SER A 16 18.83 -11.03 28.00
N GLN A 17 19.91 -10.24 28.01
CA GLN A 17 19.94 -8.94 28.66
C GLN A 17 19.09 -7.97 27.82
N VAL A 18 17.77 -8.09 27.98
CA VAL A 18 16.80 -7.08 27.56
C VAL A 18 17.28 -5.74 28.10
N SER A 19 17.66 -4.82 27.20
CA SER A 19 18.23 -3.53 27.58
C SER A 19 17.24 -2.77 28.46
N SER A 20 17.72 -1.88 29.35
CA SER A 20 16.83 -1.05 30.18
C SER A 20 15.80 -0.32 29.33
N ARG A 21 16.24 0.20 28.17
CA ARG A 21 15.41 0.81 27.14
C ARG A 21 14.39 -0.14 26.51
N ASP A 22 14.72 -1.40 26.23
CA ASP A 22 13.74 -2.35 25.70
C ASP A 22 12.67 -2.72 26.74
N LYS A 23 13.02 -2.81 28.04
CA LYS A 23 12.02 -2.95 29.11
C LYS A 23 11.10 -1.74 29.21
N GLU A 24 11.63 -0.53 29.03
CA GLU A 24 10.86 0.71 28.99
C GLU A 24 9.91 0.75 27.78
N ILE A 25 10.40 0.39 26.58
CA ILE A 25 9.59 0.24 25.36
C ILE A 25 8.47 -0.79 25.57
N GLN A 26 8.74 -1.93 26.21
CA GLN A 26 7.72 -2.94 26.53
C GLN A 26 6.66 -2.39 27.50
N GLY A 27 7.05 -1.63 28.52
CA GLY A 27 6.14 -0.98 29.45
C GLY A 27 5.23 0.06 28.77
N LEU A 28 5.82 0.94 27.96
CA LEU A 28 5.10 1.93 27.14
C LEU A 28 4.15 1.25 26.15
N MET A 29 4.58 0.15 25.51
CA MET A 29 3.73 -0.61 24.60
C MET A 29 2.55 -1.29 25.32
N GLN A 30 2.74 -1.78 26.55
CA GLN A 30 1.63 -2.29 27.37
C GLN A 30 0.66 -1.17 27.79
N GLN A 31 1.18 0.03 28.11
CA GLN A 31 0.34 1.20 28.40
C GLN A 31 -0.48 1.63 27.17
N LYS A 32 0.12 1.61 25.97
CA LYS A 32 -0.58 1.84 24.70
C LYS A 32 -1.72 0.85 24.46
N VAL A 33 -1.54 -0.43 24.78
CA VAL A 33 -2.63 -1.43 24.65
C VAL A 33 -3.80 -1.06 25.55
N ARG A 34 -3.56 -0.79 26.84
CA ARG A 34 -4.62 -0.39 27.80
C ARG A 34 -5.36 0.88 27.38
N LEU A 35 -4.67 1.88 26.85
CA LEU A 35 -5.32 3.10 26.34
C LEU A 35 -6.17 2.83 25.09
N ASN A 36 -5.77 1.89 24.22
CA ASN A 36 -6.60 1.49 23.08
C ASN A 36 -7.85 0.71 23.54
N GLU A 37 -7.74 -0.14 24.57
CA GLU A 37 -8.88 -0.78 25.21
C GLU A 37 -9.84 0.27 25.81
N GLU A 38 -9.33 1.29 26.51
CA GLU A 38 -10.15 2.39 27.03
C GLU A 38 -10.83 3.19 25.91
N VAL A 39 -10.15 3.45 24.78
CA VAL A 39 -10.77 4.09 23.61
C VAL A 39 -11.95 3.27 23.07
N GLN A 40 -11.87 1.93 23.07
CA GLN A 40 -13.00 1.10 22.67
C GLN A 40 -14.11 1.11 23.71
N ALA A 41 -13.77 0.99 25.01
CA ALA A 41 -14.74 1.05 26.10
C ALA A 41 -15.54 2.37 26.11
N VAL A 42 -14.89 3.51 25.82
CA VAL A 42 -15.56 4.82 25.72
C VAL A 42 -16.46 4.91 24.48
N LYS A 43 -16.13 4.25 23.37
CA LYS A 43 -17.01 4.18 22.19
C LYS A 43 -18.28 3.38 22.48
N SER A 44 -18.14 2.23 23.14
CA SER A 44 -19.23 1.29 23.45
C SER A 44 -20.02 1.61 24.74
N ASN A 45 -19.64 2.64 25.50
CA ASN A 45 -20.38 3.06 26.70
C ASN A 45 -21.60 3.91 26.29
N ASP A 46 -22.82 3.41 26.42
CA ASP A 46 -24.02 4.14 25.96
C ASP A 46 -24.54 5.22 26.94
N GLU A 47 -23.94 5.34 28.13
CA GLU A 47 -24.30 6.33 29.16
C GLU A 47 -23.65 7.70 28.91
N LEU A 48 -22.55 7.75 28.16
CA LEU A 48 -21.83 9.00 27.84
C LEU A 48 -22.44 9.72 26.63
N ASP A 49 -22.67 11.03 26.77
CA ASP A 49 -23.10 11.87 25.65
C ASP A 49 -22.04 11.96 24.53
N THR A 50 -22.48 12.19 23.29
CA THR A 50 -21.62 12.20 22.10
C THR A 50 -20.46 13.21 22.19
N LYS A 51 -20.65 14.35 22.85
CA LYS A 51 -19.62 15.39 22.98
C LYS A 51 -18.56 14.97 24.01
N THR A 52 -18.97 14.40 25.14
CA THR A 52 -18.07 13.84 26.16
C THR A 52 -17.32 12.61 25.62
N LYS A 53 -17.98 11.72 24.89
CA LYS A 53 -17.32 10.62 24.15
C LYS A 53 -16.22 11.16 23.23
N ALA A 54 -16.55 12.11 22.36
CA ALA A 54 -15.59 12.68 21.41
C ALA A 54 -14.40 13.37 22.11
N ALA A 55 -14.65 14.12 23.19
CA ALA A 55 -13.60 14.77 23.98
C ALA A 55 -12.67 13.74 24.66
N ARG A 56 -13.23 12.70 25.29
CA ARG A 56 -12.44 11.65 25.96
C ARG A 56 -11.66 10.80 24.97
N ILE A 57 -12.26 10.40 23.84
CA ILE A 57 -11.56 9.69 22.75
C ILE A 57 -10.41 10.54 22.20
N LYS A 58 -10.62 11.85 21.99
CA LYS A 58 -9.55 12.77 21.54
C LYS A 58 -8.40 12.84 22.55
N SER A 59 -8.71 12.93 23.85
CA SER A 59 -7.71 12.93 24.92
C SER A 59 -6.89 11.64 24.94
N LEU A 60 -7.55 10.47 24.96
CA LEU A 60 -6.89 9.16 24.96
C LEU A 60 -6.06 8.93 23.69
N THR A 61 -6.55 9.37 22.53
CA THR A 61 -5.80 9.30 21.26
C THR A 61 -4.53 10.16 21.33
N SER A 62 -4.60 11.36 21.92
CA SER A 62 -3.44 12.22 22.14
C SER A 62 -2.39 11.56 23.05
N SER A 63 -2.83 10.89 24.12
CA SER A 63 -1.93 10.12 25.01
C SER A 63 -1.28 8.93 24.29
N ILE A 64 -2.01 8.23 23.43
CA ILE A 64 -1.45 7.15 22.58
C ILE A 64 -0.38 7.71 21.64
N THR A 65 -0.63 8.86 20.98
CA THR A 65 0.37 9.51 20.10
C THR A 65 1.62 9.94 20.87
N GLN A 66 1.48 10.46 22.10
CA GLN A 66 2.62 10.81 22.95
C GLN A 66 3.48 9.59 23.30
N ILE A 67 2.85 8.45 23.64
CA ILE A 67 3.57 7.19 23.90
C ILE A 67 4.29 6.69 22.64
N ASP A 68 3.67 6.78 21.47
CA ASP A 68 4.32 6.42 20.21
C ASP A 68 5.54 7.31 19.91
N THR A 69 5.47 8.60 20.23
CA THR A 69 6.64 9.52 20.14
C THR A 69 7.75 9.11 21.11
N GLN A 70 7.42 8.78 22.36
CA GLN A 70 8.41 8.32 23.35
C GLN A 70 9.09 7.02 22.93
N ILE A 71 8.33 6.03 22.45
CA ILE A 71 8.89 4.76 21.93
C ILE A 71 9.83 5.03 20.73
N ALA A 72 9.45 5.94 19.83
CA ALA A 72 10.28 6.31 18.68
C ALA A 72 11.59 7.00 19.12
N GLN A 73 11.53 7.91 20.10
CA GLN A 73 12.70 8.57 20.66
C GLN A 73 13.66 7.58 21.33
N ILE A 74 13.17 6.72 22.24
CA ILE A 74 14.00 5.73 22.94
C ILE A 74 14.69 4.78 21.95
N LYS A 75 14.01 4.39 20.86
CA LYS A 75 14.60 3.58 19.79
C LYS A 75 15.66 4.33 18.98
N ALA A 76 15.45 5.62 18.70
CA ALA A 76 16.44 6.45 18.02
C ALA A 76 17.71 6.63 18.88
N GLU A 77 17.56 6.93 20.17
CA GLU A 77 18.65 7.03 21.13
C GLU A 77 19.41 5.70 21.29
N GLU A 78 18.71 4.56 21.34
CA GLU A 78 19.35 3.24 21.42
C GLU A 78 20.17 2.93 20.15
N MET A 79 19.71 3.33 18.97
CA MET A 79 20.49 3.20 17.72
C MET A 79 21.71 4.13 17.68
N GLU A 80 21.57 5.37 18.16
CA GLU A 80 22.70 6.32 18.23
C GLU A 80 23.78 5.82 19.21
N GLU A 81 23.38 5.33 20.39
CA GLU A 81 24.30 4.80 21.40
C GLU A 81 25.04 3.55 20.89
N LYS A 82 24.33 2.62 20.24
CA LYS A 82 24.91 1.43 19.59
C LYS A 82 25.88 1.77 18.45
N ASN A 83 25.75 2.94 17.83
CA ASN A 83 26.70 3.43 16.82
C ASN A 83 27.90 4.15 17.46
N LYS A 84 27.71 4.93 18.53
CA LYS A 84 28.80 5.58 19.27
C LYS A 84 29.75 4.57 19.93
N LEU A 85 29.23 3.48 20.50
CA LEU A 85 30.03 2.40 21.08
C LEU A 85 30.86 1.57 20.06
N LYS A 86 30.68 1.79 18.75
CA LYS A 86 31.40 1.08 17.68
C LYS A 86 32.51 1.89 17.01
N GLN A 87 32.70 3.17 17.36
CA GLN A 87 33.87 3.92 16.88
C GLN A 87 35.06 3.72 17.84
N PRO A 88 36.21 3.21 17.37
CA PRO A 88 37.45 3.36 18.12
C PRO A 88 37.92 4.81 17.99
N GLU A 89 38.05 5.49 19.12
CA GLU A 89 38.73 6.78 19.22
C GLU A 89 40.20 6.63 18.79
N LYS A 90 40.55 7.11 17.60
CA LYS A 90 41.95 7.37 17.23
C LYS A 90 42.08 8.68 16.43
N ALA A 91 42.94 9.54 16.95
CA ALA A 91 43.25 10.84 16.38
C ALA A 91 44.41 10.78 15.36
N LYS A 92 44.49 11.88 14.59
CA LYS A 92 45.62 12.38 13.77
C LYS A 92 45.87 11.79 12.38
N GLU A 93 45.64 12.68 11.41
CA GLU A 93 46.52 13.02 10.28
C GLU A 93 47.07 11.87 9.41
N GLN A 94 46.45 11.66 8.24
CA GLN A 94 47.07 12.03 6.96
C GLN A 94 46.09 11.94 5.78
N GLN A 95 46.11 12.97 4.94
CA GLN A 95 45.67 12.99 3.54
C GLN A 95 46.79 13.69 2.74
N PRO A 96 46.86 13.59 1.39
CA PRO A 96 45.81 13.09 0.49
C PRO A 96 46.27 12.05 -0.55
N GLN A 97 45.36 11.16 -0.95
CA GLN A 97 45.36 10.69 -2.34
C GLN A 97 43.94 10.40 -2.81
N ARG A 98 43.57 10.99 -3.95
CA ARG A 98 42.31 10.73 -4.66
C ARG A 98 42.30 9.28 -5.14
N ASN A 99 41.17 8.61 -4.96
CA ASN A 99 40.53 7.81 -6.01
C ASN A 99 39.02 7.79 -5.74
N ASP A 100 38.26 7.79 -6.83
CA ASP A 100 36.80 7.88 -6.96
C ASP A 100 35.96 8.14 -5.70
N GLU A 101 35.39 9.34 -5.69
CA GLU A 101 34.42 9.84 -4.73
C GLU A 101 33.10 9.07 -4.85
N ALA A 102 33.10 7.84 -4.31
CA ALA A 102 31.91 7.21 -3.75
C ALA A 102 31.43 8.09 -2.60
N GLN A 103 30.75 9.19 -2.98
CA GLN A 103 30.19 10.20 -2.10
C GLN A 103 29.38 9.46 -1.05
N THR A 104 29.90 9.41 0.18
CA THR A 104 29.18 8.80 1.29
C THR A 104 27.82 9.50 1.37
N PRO A 105 26.70 8.77 1.24
CA PRO A 105 25.41 9.40 1.14
C PRO A 105 25.22 10.30 2.36
N SER A 106 24.91 11.57 2.13
CA SER A 106 24.72 12.52 3.24
C SER A 106 23.66 11.99 4.20
N MET A 107 23.73 12.36 5.47
CA MET A 107 22.74 11.92 6.45
C MET A 107 21.32 12.25 5.98
N ASP A 108 21.12 13.40 5.34
CA ASP A 108 19.86 13.80 4.71
C ASP A 108 19.43 12.88 3.56
N HIS A 109 20.37 12.40 2.74
CA HIS A 109 20.08 11.42 1.68
C HIS A 109 19.67 10.08 2.27
N LEU A 110 20.34 9.61 3.33
CA LEU A 110 19.95 8.37 4.04
C LEU A 110 18.58 8.51 4.71
N ILE A 111 18.27 9.66 5.32
CA ILE A 111 16.96 9.96 5.91
C ILE A 111 15.87 10.00 4.82
N LYS A 112 16.13 10.67 3.68
CA LYS A 112 15.20 10.71 2.53
C LYS A 112 14.91 9.30 2.03
N HIS A 113 15.93 8.50 1.70
CA HIS A 113 15.73 7.13 1.24
C HIS A 113 14.96 6.27 2.27
N SER A 114 15.25 6.39 3.56
CA SER A 114 14.51 5.72 4.63
C SER A 114 13.01 6.07 4.61
N GLN A 115 12.68 7.36 4.48
CA GLN A 115 11.30 7.83 4.34
C GLN A 115 10.65 7.34 3.04
N THR A 116 11.37 7.34 1.92
CA THR A 116 10.87 6.86 0.62
C THR A 116 10.58 5.35 0.66
N TYR A 117 11.41 4.54 1.32
CA TYR A 117 11.17 3.11 1.51
C TYR A 117 9.99 2.82 2.44
N ASP A 118 9.79 3.58 3.51
CA ASP A 118 8.59 3.47 4.37
C ASP A 118 7.30 3.84 3.61
N GLN A 119 7.33 4.91 2.82
CA GLN A 119 6.21 5.28 1.93
C GLN A 119 5.93 4.20 0.88
N LEU A 120 6.98 3.64 0.26
CA LEU A 120 6.89 2.54 -0.70
C LEU A 120 6.23 1.31 -0.06
N GLY A 121 6.66 0.90 1.14
CA GLY A 121 6.07 -0.21 1.89
C GLY A 121 4.59 0.03 2.22
N LYS A 122 4.22 1.25 2.63
CA LYS A 122 2.82 1.64 2.88
C LYS A 122 1.95 1.57 1.62
N LEU A 123 2.46 2.00 0.46
CA LEU A 123 1.75 1.95 -0.81
C LEU A 123 1.63 0.51 -1.35
N VAL A 124 2.67 -0.31 -1.23
CA VAL A 124 2.64 -1.74 -1.58
C VAL A 124 1.59 -2.46 -0.74
N GLY A 125 1.62 -2.30 0.59
CA GLY A 125 0.59 -2.87 1.47
C GLY A 125 -0.82 -2.34 1.22
N LEU A 126 -0.98 -1.10 0.72
CA LEU A 126 -2.27 -0.58 0.28
C LEU A 126 -2.76 -1.24 -1.01
N ARG A 127 -1.89 -1.39 -2.01
CA ARG A 127 -2.18 -2.12 -3.26
C ARG A 127 -2.60 -3.55 -2.97
N ASP A 128 -1.90 -4.24 -2.08
CA ASP A 128 -2.17 -5.64 -1.77
C ASP A 128 -3.53 -5.79 -1.06
N ARG A 129 -3.88 -4.88 -0.13
CA ARG A 129 -5.23 -4.81 0.45
C ARG A 129 -6.33 -4.54 -0.59
N MET A 130 -6.08 -3.63 -1.55
CA MET A 130 -7.01 -3.36 -2.66
C MET A 130 -7.23 -4.61 -3.52
N ASN A 131 -6.16 -5.33 -3.84
CA ASN A 131 -6.22 -6.58 -4.61
C ASN A 131 -6.98 -7.68 -3.85
N SER A 132 -6.72 -7.87 -2.55
CA SER A 132 -7.52 -8.79 -1.72
C SER A 132 -8.99 -8.39 -1.67
N SER A 133 -9.30 -7.10 -1.54
CA SER A 133 -10.69 -6.61 -1.55
C SER A 133 -11.41 -6.91 -2.86
N ILE A 134 -10.73 -6.81 -4.01
CA ILE A 134 -11.29 -7.22 -5.32
C ILE A 134 -11.58 -8.72 -5.31
N GLN A 135 -10.62 -9.55 -4.89
CA GLN A 135 -10.77 -11.00 -4.83
C GLN A 135 -11.92 -11.43 -3.92
N THR A 136 -12.11 -10.77 -2.77
CA THR A 136 -13.26 -11.00 -1.88
C THR A 136 -14.58 -10.68 -2.58
N ILE A 137 -14.72 -9.48 -3.16
CA ILE A 137 -15.98 -9.06 -3.81
C ILE A 137 -16.31 -9.94 -5.02
N GLU A 138 -15.32 -10.34 -5.82
CA GLU A 138 -15.51 -11.28 -6.92
C GLU A 138 -15.85 -12.69 -6.45
N GLY A 139 -15.21 -13.16 -5.38
CA GLY A 139 -15.49 -14.45 -4.75
C GLY A 139 -16.91 -14.53 -4.22
N GLU A 140 -17.34 -13.51 -3.48
CA GLU A 140 -18.73 -13.35 -3.05
C GLU A 140 -19.69 -13.30 -4.24
N THR A 141 -19.39 -12.51 -5.29
CA THR A 141 -20.27 -12.41 -6.47
C THR A 141 -20.45 -13.76 -7.17
N LYS A 142 -19.39 -14.56 -7.27
CA LYS A 142 -19.43 -15.94 -7.80
C LYS A 142 -20.24 -16.86 -6.88
N PHE A 143 -20.07 -16.74 -5.57
CA PHE A 143 -20.81 -17.52 -4.58
C PHE A 143 -22.31 -17.17 -4.54
N ASP A 144 -22.66 -15.88 -4.46
CA ASP A 144 -24.04 -15.37 -4.51
C ASP A 144 -24.76 -15.88 -5.77
N ARG A 145 -24.09 -15.80 -6.93
CA ARG A 145 -24.61 -16.33 -8.20
C ARG A 145 -24.83 -17.83 -8.16
N LEU A 146 -23.92 -18.60 -7.55
CA LEU A 146 -24.07 -20.05 -7.37
C LEU A 146 -25.23 -20.40 -6.42
N VAL A 147 -25.42 -19.66 -5.32
CA VAL A 147 -26.54 -19.85 -4.38
C VAL A 147 -27.88 -19.57 -5.06
N LEU A 148 -27.96 -18.53 -5.89
CA LEU A 148 -29.15 -18.25 -6.71
C LEU A 148 -29.33 -19.30 -7.84
N ASP A 149 -28.27 -19.96 -8.27
CA ASP A 149 -28.33 -21.01 -9.29
C ASP A 149 -28.78 -22.37 -8.73
N ILE A 150 -28.37 -22.72 -7.51
CA ILE A 150 -28.72 -24.01 -6.86
C ILE A 150 -30.16 -24.02 -6.33
N ASN A 151 -30.72 -22.88 -5.92
CA ASN A 151 -32.08 -22.81 -5.39
C ASN A 151 -33.14 -23.15 -6.45
N ALA A 152 -33.77 -24.33 -6.32
CA ALA A 152 -34.80 -24.82 -7.22
C ALA A 152 -36.17 -24.17 -6.94
N GLY A 153 -36.67 -23.35 -7.87
CA GLY A 153 -37.99 -22.74 -7.75
C GLY A 153 -38.42 -21.92 -8.97
N ALA A 154 -39.74 -21.80 -9.16
CA ALA A 154 -40.31 -20.88 -10.14
C ALA A 154 -39.98 -19.43 -9.74
N GLY A 155 -39.53 -18.61 -10.70
CA GLY A 155 -39.08 -17.24 -10.46
C GLY A 155 -37.55 -17.06 -10.33
N LYS A 156 -36.77 -18.16 -10.25
CA LYS A 156 -35.29 -18.13 -10.22
C LYS A 156 -34.66 -17.19 -11.26
N SER A 157 -35.06 -17.28 -12.54
CA SER A 157 -34.49 -16.47 -13.62
C SER A 157 -34.68 -14.97 -13.37
N MET A 158 -35.89 -14.56 -12.97
CA MET A 158 -36.21 -13.18 -12.64
C MET A 158 -35.47 -12.69 -11.38
N MET A 159 -35.31 -13.54 -10.37
CA MET A 159 -34.51 -13.21 -9.18
C MET A 159 -33.03 -13.02 -9.52
N LEU A 160 -32.45 -13.90 -10.35
CA LEU A 160 -31.07 -13.80 -10.81
C LEU A 160 -30.85 -12.57 -11.69
N GLU A 161 -31.77 -12.27 -12.60
CA GLU A 161 -31.72 -11.06 -13.43
C GLU A 161 -31.80 -9.77 -12.58
N ASN A 162 -32.71 -9.73 -11.61
CA ASN A 162 -32.80 -8.61 -10.67
C ASN A 162 -31.52 -8.47 -9.83
N ALA A 163 -30.93 -9.57 -9.37
CA ALA A 163 -29.66 -9.57 -8.65
C ALA A 163 -28.49 -9.06 -9.53
N GLU A 164 -28.42 -9.49 -10.79
CA GLU A 164 -27.40 -9.02 -11.73
C GLU A 164 -27.51 -7.51 -11.99
N ARG A 165 -28.72 -7.02 -12.29
CA ARG A 165 -28.99 -5.59 -12.54
C ARG A 165 -28.82 -4.68 -11.31
N THR A 166 -28.79 -5.23 -10.09
CA THR A 166 -28.74 -4.42 -8.85
C THR A 166 -27.50 -4.69 -8.00
N VAL A 167 -27.37 -5.89 -7.42
CA VAL A 167 -26.31 -6.23 -6.48
C VAL A 167 -25.00 -6.49 -7.22
N PHE A 168 -25.00 -7.32 -8.27
CA PHE A 168 -23.77 -7.67 -8.97
C PHE A 168 -23.26 -6.50 -9.82
N GLN A 169 -24.14 -5.70 -10.41
CA GLN A 169 -23.78 -4.43 -11.04
C GLN A 169 -23.05 -3.50 -10.05
N LYS A 170 -23.59 -3.29 -8.83
CA LYS A 170 -22.92 -2.47 -7.79
C LYS A 170 -21.60 -3.08 -7.33
N LYS A 171 -21.53 -4.40 -7.10
CA LYS A 171 -20.27 -5.09 -6.75
C LYS A 171 -19.21 -4.89 -7.85
N ARG A 172 -19.60 -4.94 -9.13
CA ARG A 172 -18.75 -4.69 -10.30
C ARG A 172 -18.25 -3.25 -10.38
N GLU A 173 -19.12 -2.26 -10.11
CA GLU A 173 -18.75 -0.84 -10.03
C GLU A 173 -17.74 -0.56 -8.90
N ILE A 174 -17.91 -1.21 -7.75
CA ILE A 174 -16.96 -1.14 -6.62
C ILE A 174 -15.61 -1.74 -7.03
N VAL A 175 -15.59 -2.93 -7.66
CA VAL A 175 -14.35 -3.54 -8.18
C VAL A 175 -13.65 -2.63 -9.19
N GLN A 176 -14.38 -2.00 -10.10
CA GLN A 176 -13.82 -1.05 -11.07
C GLN A 176 -13.26 0.20 -10.37
N ASN A 177 -13.94 0.71 -9.34
CA ASN A 177 -13.46 1.84 -8.54
C ASN A 177 -12.15 1.48 -7.83
N ILE A 178 -12.10 0.36 -7.10
CA ILE A 178 -10.90 -0.13 -6.41
C ILE A 178 -9.76 -0.35 -7.42
N SER A 179 -10.04 -0.94 -8.57
CA SER A 179 -9.05 -1.13 -9.65
C SER A 179 -8.47 0.21 -10.13
N SER A 180 -9.30 1.24 -10.31
CA SER A 180 -8.85 2.58 -10.69
C SER A 180 -7.98 3.25 -9.61
N GLN A 181 -8.26 3.01 -8.32
CA GLN A 181 -7.43 3.48 -7.21
C GLN A 181 -6.12 2.69 -7.14
N MET A 182 -6.16 1.38 -7.36
CA MET A 182 -4.99 0.50 -7.38
C MET A 182 -4.01 0.90 -8.49
N SER A 183 -4.49 1.27 -9.68
CA SER A 183 -3.64 1.84 -10.74
C SER A 183 -2.98 3.16 -10.34
N LYS A 184 -3.68 4.05 -9.62
CA LYS A 184 -3.10 5.30 -9.09
C LYS A 184 -2.04 5.02 -8.01
N VAL A 185 -2.25 4.00 -7.18
CA VAL A 185 -1.25 3.54 -6.19
C VAL A 185 -0.04 2.93 -6.91
N GLY A 186 -0.26 2.11 -7.94
CA GLY A 186 0.80 1.53 -8.79
C GLY A 186 1.66 2.60 -9.48
N GLN A 187 1.04 3.67 -9.99
CA GLN A 187 1.76 4.81 -10.56
C GLN A 187 2.67 5.47 -9.50
N LYS A 188 2.13 5.78 -8.31
CA LYS A 188 2.92 6.35 -7.20
C LYS A 188 4.07 5.45 -6.76
N ILE A 189 3.86 4.14 -6.70
CA ILE A 189 4.92 3.14 -6.45
C ILE A 189 6.02 3.26 -7.51
N GLY A 190 5.64 3.29 -8.80
CA GLY A 190 6.58 3.46 -9.90
C GLY A 190 7.35 4.78 -9.86
N ASP A 191 6.72 5.86 -9.43
CA ASP A 191 7.35 7.18 -9.32
C ASP A 191 8.31 7.27 -8.13
N LEU A 192 7.94 6.75 -6.94
CA LEU A 192 8.89 6.61 -5.81
C LEU A 192 10.06 5.68 -6.16
N MET A 193 9.82 4.61 -6.93
CA MET A 193 10.92 3.77 -7.42
C MET A 193 11.85 4.51 -8.37
N LYS A 194 11.35 5.41 -9.25
CA LYS A 194 12.21 6.26 -10.07
C LYS A 194 13.01 7.28 -9.23
N GLU A 195 12.42 7.80 -8.16
CA GLU A 195 13.09 8.70 -7.22
C GLU A 195 14.27 7.98 -6.53
N ILE A 196 14.07 6.75 -6.07
CA ILE A 196 15.14 5.91 -5.47
C ILE A 196 16.29 5.64 -6.45
N HIS A 197 16.01 5.46 -7.74
CA HIS A 197 17.02 5.10 -8.75
C HIS A 197 17.60 6.31 -9.50
N GLN A 198 17.12 7.53 -9.26
CA GLN A 198 17.72 8.72 -9.84
C GLN A 198 18.96 9.13 -9.03
N PRO A 199 20.18 9.09 -9.60
CA PRO A 199 21.30 9.77 -8.97
C PRO A 199 21.00 11.27 -8.95
N THR A 200 21.02 11.86 -7.75
CA THR A 200 20.74 13.29 -7.56
C THR A 200 21.55 14.12 -8.56
N PRO A 201 20.94 15.05 -9.31
CA PRO A 201 21.71 16.04 -10.05
C PRO A 201 22.64 16.73 -9.07
N LYS A 202 23.93 16.82 -9.39
CA LYS A 202 24.86 17.62 -8.58
C LYS A 202 24.31 19.03 -8.55
N GLU A 203 23.98 19.55 -7.36
CA GLU A 203 23.67 20.96 -7.19
C GLU A 203 24.89 21.75 -7.66
N SER A 204 24.76 22.36 -8.84
CA SER A 204 25.74 23.30 -9.36
C SER A 204 25.66 24.55 -8.50
N VAL A 205 26.52 24.61 -7.48
CA VAL A 205 26.71 25.78 -6.63
C VAL A 205 26.87 27.02 -7.51
N SER A 206 26.12 28.06 -7.17
CA SER A 206 26.01 29.30 -7.93
C SER A 206 27.37 30.00 -8.14
N SER A 207 27.64 30.41 -9.38
CA SER A 207 28.48 31.58 -9.66
C SER A 207 27.58 32.78 -9.94
N PRO A 208 27.64 33.87 -9.15
CA PRO A 208 26.95 35.10 -9.48
C PRO A 208 27.76 35.91 -10.50
N ALA A 209 27.13 36.35 -11.58
CA ALA A 209 27.66 37.37 -12.50
C ALA A 209 26.55 38.37 -12.86
N PRO A 210 26.87 39.66 -13.06
CA PRO A 210 25.93 40.74 -12.77
C PRO A 210 25.01 41.14 -13.93
N SER A 211 23.98 41.89 -13.58
CA SER A 211 23.01 42.53 -14.47
C SER A 211 23.62 43.64 -15.34
N SER A 212 23.29 43.65 -16.64
CA SER A 212 23.24 44.88 -17.44
C SER A 212 22.19 44.81 -18.58
N SER A 213 21.17 45.65 -18.44
CA SER A 213 20.26 46.22 -19.44
C SER A 213 20.69 46.24 -20.92
N ALA A 214 19.72 46.04 -21.84
CA ALA A 214 19.27 47.01 -22.86
C ALA A 214 18.63 46.33 -24.10
N GLU A 215 17.66 47.01 -24.71
CA GLU A 215 16.83 46.57 -25.84
C GLU A 215 17.45 46.85 -27.23
N LYS A 216 16.71 46.45 -28.29
CA LYS A 216 16.77 46.83 -29.74
C LYS A 216 17.34 45.76 -30.70
N GLU A 217 16.83 45.57 -31.93
CA GLU A 217 15.54 45.92 -32.56
C GLU A 217 15.40 45.11 -33.88
N ASN A 218 14.16 44.93 -34.37
CA ASN A 218 13.76 44.75 -35.78
C ASN A 218 14.44 43.72 -36.69
N GLN A 219 13.62 42.78 -37.19
CA GLN A 219 13.17 42.92 -38.59
C GLN A 219 11.74 42.37 -38.78
N GLU A 220 10.91 43.17 -39.43
CA GLU A 220 9.49 42.93 -39.78
C GLU A 220 9.38 42.85 -41.33
N VAL A 221 8.15 42.70 -41.86
CA VAL A 221 7.69 42.96 -43.26
C VAL A 221 7.86 41.78 -44.25
N VAL A 222 6.85 41.29 -45.01
CA VAL A 222 5.37 41.43 -44.96
C VAL A 222 4.63 40.44 -45.92
N GLU A 223 3.31 40.24 -45.70
CA GLU A 223 2.20 39.75 -46.58
C GLU A 223 2.29 38.52 -47.52
N GLY A 224 1.11 37.87 -47.74
CA GLY A 224 0.86 37.19 -49.03
C GLY A 224 -0.27 36.15 -49.23
N ASN A 225 -1.53 36.38 -48.81
CA ASN A 225 -2.78 35.75 -49.38
C ASN A 225 -2.95 34.20 -49.41
N LYS A 226 -3.92 33.57 -48.73
CA LYS A 226 -5.40 33.53 -48.93
C LYS A 226 -5.90 32.59 -50.07
N ALA A 227 -6.51 31.44 -49.71
CA ALA A 227 -7.77 30.92 -50.29
C ALA A 227 -8.28 29.63 -49.57
N GLU A 228 -9.60 29.54 -49.36
CA GLU A 228 -10.33 28.32 -48.94
C GLU A 228 -10.67 27.42 -50.14
N ASN A 229 -10.91 26.11 -49.94
CA ASN A 229 -12.27 25.56 -50.10
C ASN A 229 -12.53 24.11 -49.62
N LYS A 230 -13.83 23.78 -49.48
CA LYS A 230 -14.42 22.52 -48.95
C LYS A 230 -14.82 21.50 -50.04
N SER A 231 -14.79 20.20 -49.70
CA SER A 231 -15.76 19.12 -50.08
C SER A 231 -15.31 17.77 -49.46
N LYS A 232 -16.07 16.87 -48.80
CA LYS A 232 -17.46 16.73 -48.29
C LYS A 232 -18.52 15.98 -49.15
N ILE A 233 -19.12 14.92 -48.56
CA ILE A 233 -20.28 14.08 -49.02
C ILE A 233 -19.87 13.06 -50.12
N SER A 234 -20.30 11.80 -50.23
CA SER A 234 -21.35 10.91 -49.60
C SER A 234 -20.80 9.44 -49.53
N ASN A 235 -21.46 8.36 -49.08
CA ASN A 235 -22.89 8.03 -48.94
C ASN A 235 -23.15 6.96 -47.85
N ALA A 236 -24.41 6.75 -47.48
CA ALA A 236 -24.84 5.76 -46.49
C ALA A 236 -25.88 4.76 -47.07
N THR A 237 -26.23 3.74 -46.26
CA THR A 237 -27.44 2.88 -46.30
C THR A 237 -27.24 1.45 -46.80
N GLN A 238 -27.40 0.47 -45.91
CA GLN A 238 -28.47 -0.54 -45.97
C GLN A 238 -28.62 -1.31 -44.64
N ASN A 239 -29.88 -1.44 -44.18
CA ASN A 239 -30.32 -2.47 -43.22
C ASN A 239 -30.81 -3.70 -44.02
N ASP A 240 -30.68 -4.92 -43.48
CA ASP A 240 -31.83 -5.74 -43.03
C ASP A 240 -31.36 -6.99 -42.22
N LYS A 241 -32.34 -7.77 -41.73
CA LYS A 241 -32.24 -8.85 -40.73
C LYS A 241 -31.63 -10.16 -41.23
N ASP A 242 -30.99 -10.90 -40.32
CA ASP A 242 -31.50 -12.15 -39.69
C ASP A 242 -30.32 -12.86 -38.97
N PRO A 243 -30.55 -13.65 -37.88
CA PRO A 243 -30.40 -15.09 -38.05
C PRO A 243 -31.35 -15.93 -37.20
N GLY A 244 -32.33 -16.57 -37.84
CA GLY A 244 -33.07 -17.69 -37.29
C GLY A 244 -32.55 -19.04 -37.77
N LYS A 245 -31.66 -19.71 -37.02
CA LYS A 245 -31.60 -21.17 -37.07
C LYS A 245 -31.10 -21.85 -35.79
N VAL A 246 -32.03 -22.59 -35.19
CA VAL A 246 -31.78 -23.69 -34.25
C VAL A 246 -30.82 -24.73 -34.86
N GLN A 247 -29.93 -25.25 -34.03
CA GLN A 247 -29.46 -26.62 -34.20
C GLN A 247 -29.24 -27.27 -32.83
N ASP A 248 -30.09 -28.24 -32.51
CA ASP A 248 -29.94 -29.10 -31.33
C ASP A 248 -28.60 -29.83 -31.37
N THR A 249 -27.96 -29.98 -30.21
CA THR A 249 -26.99 -31.06 -30.00
C THR A 249 -27.38 -31.82 -28.74
N GLN A 250 -27.68 -33.10 -28.92
CA GLN A 250 -28.15 -33.99 -27.86
C GLN A 250 -27.12 -34.19 -26.75
N SER A 251 -27.68 -34.34 -25.54
CA SER A 251 -27.20 -35.14 -24.41
C SER A 251 -25.87 -35.91 -24.57
N ASN A 252 -25.01 -35.75 -23.59
CA ASN A 252 -24.40 -36.93 -22.99
C ASN A 252 -24.31 -36.76 -21.46
N ALA A 253 -25.13 -37.52 -20.73
CA ALA A 253 -25.17 -37.49 -19.28
C ALA A 253 -24.30 -38.61 -18.71
N SER A 254 -23.24 -38.25 -17.98
CA SER A 254 -22.56 -39.20 -17.09
C SER A 254 -23.23 -39.19 -15.71
N PRO A 255 -23.50 -40.34 -15.10
CA PRO A 255 -24.13 -40.41 -13.79
C PRO A 255 -23.17 -39.98 -12.68
N ALA A 256 -23.65 -39.17 -11.73
CA ALA A 256 -22.94 -38.87 -10.50
C ALA A 256 -23.05 -40.05 -9.50
N PRO A 257 -22.04 -40.29 -8.65
CA PRO A 257 -22.12 -41.31 -7.60
C PRO A 257 -23.17 -40.94 -6.54
N SER A 258 -23.91 -41.94 -6.07
CA SER A 258 -24.91 -41.80 -5.02
C SER A 258 -24.26 -41.67 -3.64
N PHE A 259 -24.63 -40.63 -2.90
CA PHE A 259 -24.30 -40.50 -1.48
C PHE A 259 -25.36 -41.18 -0.61
N THR A 260 -24.94 -42.02 0.33
CA THR A 260 -25.81 -42.66 1.30
C THR A 260 -26.20 -41.70 2.42
N SER A 261 -27.50 -41.54 2.66
CA SER A 261 -28.02 -40.73 3.76
C SER A 261 -27.71 -41.36 5.13
N LEU A 262 -27.13 -40.58 6.03
CA LEU A 262 -27.03 -40.92 7.46
C LEU A 262 -28.28 -40.43 8.19
N ASP A 263 -29.08 -41.36 8.72
CA ASP A 263 -30.20 -41.09 9.64
C ASP A 263 -29.63 -40.68 11.01
N ILE A 264 -29.87 -39.44 11.43
CA ILE A 264 -29.59 -38.97 12.79
C ILE A 264 -30.92 -38.67 13.45
N ARG A 265 -31.33 -39.58 14.34
CA ARG A 265 -32.48 -39.37 15.23
C ARG A 265 -32.01 -38.68 16.50
N VAL A 266 -32.84 -37.76 16.98
CA VAL A 266 -32.75 -37.08 18.28
C VAL A 266 -33.71 -37.75 19.24
#